data_AF-A0A257UJQ7-F1
#
_entry.id   AF-A0A257UJQ7-F1
#
_cell.length_a   1.000
_cell.length_b   1.000
_cell.length_c   1.000
_cell.angle_alpha   90.00
_cell.angle_beta   90.00
_cell.angle_gamma   90.00
#
_symmetry.space_group_name_H-M   'P 1'
#
loop_
_entity.id
_entity.type
_entity.pdbx_description
1 polymer ?
#
loop_
_entity_poly.entity_id
_entity_poly.type
_entity_poly.pdbx_seq_one_letter_code
_entity_poly.pdbx_strand_id
1 'polypeptide(L)'
;MAILEDDLVTEIFIEREHSRGVVGNIYKGRVSKVLPGMQSAFVNLGLERDAFLYVTDVISPSEAELEDEDEEPAIPPTPMIDADEAPAATPLATDTEGKTSPNPAQTHSQAQSSGQQRRSDRRREQAAPTAKIEELLKEGQEVVVQVVKEPLGTKGARITSHISLPGRFLV
;
A
#
# COMPACT_ATOMS: atom_id res chain seq x y z
N MET A 1 -39.16 7.32 8.61
CA MET A 1 -39.11 8.53 7.75
C MET A 1 -39.75 8.19 6.41
N ALA A 2 -40.53 9.08 5.81
CA ALA A 2 -41.04 8.90 4.46
C ALA A 2 -40.68 10.14 3.62
N ILE A 3 -40.32 9.92 2.36
CA ILE A 3 -40.06 10.98 1.38
C ILE A 3 -41.27 11.06 0.46
N LEU A 4 -41.80 12.26 0.29
CA LEU A 4 -42.94 12.57 -0.56
C LEU A 4 -42.48 13.45 -1.73
N GLU A 5 -42.97 13.17 -2.94
CA GLU A 5 -42.89 14.05 -4.10
C GLU A 5 -44.31 14.27 -4.61
N ASP A 6 -44.73 15.52 -4.80
CA ASP A 6 -46.09 15.88 -5.25
C ASP A 6 -47.23 15.21 -4.46
N ASP A 7 -47.10 15.18 -3.12
CA ASP A 7 -48.02 14.51 -2.18
C ASP A 7 -48.15 12.98 -2.37
N LEU A 8 -47.29 12.37 -3.19
CA LEU A 8 -47.16 10.93 -3.37
C LEU A 8 -45.95 10.41 -2.60
N VAL A 9 -46.11 9.28 -1.91
CA VAL A 9 -45.01 8.65 -1.17
C VAL A 9 -44.05 7.96 -2.14
N THR A 10 -42.79 8.36 -2.14
CA THR A 10 -41.74 7.83 -3.02
C THR A 10 -40.84 6.81 -2.31
N GLU A 11 -40.36 7.12 -1.10
CA GLU A 11 -39.53 6.22 -0.30
C GLU A 11 -40.02 6.16 1.15
N ILE A 12 -39.98 4.97 1.76
CA ILE A 12 -40.31 4.78 3.17
C ILE A 12 -39.17 4.04 3.89
N PHE A 13 -38.66 4.67 4.94
CA PHE A 13 -37.63 4.15 5.82
C PHE A 13 -38.27 3.80 7.16
N ILE A 14 -38.29 2.52 7.49
CA ILE A 14 -38.78 2.01 8.77
C ILE A 14 -37.56 1.47 9.53
N GLU A 15 -37.23 2.14 10.63
CA GLU A 15 -36.18 1.68 11.54
C GLU A 15 -36.80 0.88 12.70
N ARG A 16 -36.20 -0.27 13.05
CA ARG A 16 -36.61 -1.09 14.20
C ARG A 16 -35.60 -0.98 15.32
N GLU A 17 -36.09 -0.71 16.53
CA GLU A 17 -35.26 -0.46 17.72
C GLU A 17 -34.43 -1.68 18.16
N HIS A 18 -34.94 -2.89 17.92
CA HIS A 18 -34.34 -4.15 18.40
C HIS A 18 -33.27 -4.77 17.48
N SER A 19 -32.91 -4.15 16.36
CA SER A 19 -32.00 -4.74 15.36
C SER A 19 -30.79 -3.88 15.01
N ARG A 20 -30.34 -3.02 15.92
CA ARG A 20 -29.10 -2.26 15.70
C ARG A 20 -27.91 -3.15 16.04
N GLY A 21 -27.38 -3.81 15.00
CA GLY A 21 -26.06 -4.44 15.08
C GLY A 21 -24.97 -3.40 15.34
N VAL A 22 -23.82 -3.85 15.83
CA VAL A 22 -22.67 -2.97 16.10
C VAL A 22 -21.77 -2.79 14.87
N VAL A 23 -22.02 -3.53 13.78
CA VAL A 23 -21.24 -3.45 12.54
C VAL A 23 -21.38 -2.08 11.89
N GLY A 24 -20.26 -1.54 11.42
CA GLY A 24 -20.18 -0.22 10.80
C GLY A 24 -19.96 0.91 11.81
N ASN A 25 -20.28 0.72 13.09
CA ASN A 25 -20.02 1.71 14.12
C ASN A 25 -18.51 1.95 14.28
N ILE A 26 -18.17 3.21 14.54
CA ILE A 26 -16.81 3.68 14.78
C ILE A 26 -16.68 4.02 16.26
N TYR A 27 -15.62 3.52 16.88
CA TYR A 27 -15.34 3.68 18.30
C TYR A 27 -13.92 4.21 18.50
N LYS A 28 -13.74 4.99 19.57
CA LYS A 28 -12.43 5.26 20.14
C LYS A 28 -12.16 4.21 21.22
N GLY A 29 -11.32 3.23 20.89
CA GLY A 29 -10.98 2.13 21.78
C GLY A 29 -9.65 2.33 22.50
N ARG A 30 -9.46 1.62 23.61
CA ARG A 30 -8.16 1.52 24.30
C ARG A 30 -7.57 0.13 24.12
N VAL A 31 -6.31 0.04 23.70
CA VAL A 31 -5.60 -1.24 23.57
C VAL A 31 -5.45 -1.87 24.96
N SER A 32 -6.12 -3.00 25.18
CA SER A 32 -6.05 -3.76 26.44
C SER A 32 -4.79 -4.62 26.51
N LYS A 33 -4.44 -5.28 25.39
CA LYS A 33 -3.33 -6.24 25.32
C LYS A 33 -2.83 -6.39 23.89
N VAL A 34 -1.52 -6.49 23.72
CA VAL A 34 -0.89 -6.81 22.44
C VAL A 34 -0.44 -8.27 22.44
N LEU A 35 -0.72 -8.99 21.34
CA LEU A 35 -0.39 -10.40 21.17
C LEU A 35 0.55 -10.58 19.97
N PRO A 36 1.87 -10.55 20.19
CA PRO A 36 2.88 -10.63 19.13
C PRO A 36 2.84 -11.95 18.37
N GLY A 37 2.61 -13.05 19.09
CA GLY A 37 2.51 -14.38 18.47
C GLY A 37 1.33 -14.55 17.52
N MET A 38 0.28 -13.72 17.69
CA MET A 38 -0.90 -13.71 16.82
C MET A 38 -0.92 -12.51 15.86
N GLN A 39 0.09 -11.62 15.95
CA GLN A 39 0.14 -10.36 15.21
C GLN A 39 -1.17 -9.56 15.32
N SER A 40 -1.63 -9.39 16.56
CA SER A 40 -2.94 -8.79 16.85
C SER A 40 -2.97 -8.07 18.20
N ALA A 41 -3.99 -7.25 18.41
CA ALA A 41 -4.25 -6.59 19.69
C ALA A 41 -5.72 -6.75 20.11
N PHE A 42 -5.96 -6.81 21.41
CA PHE A 42 -7.27 -6.66 22.01
C PHE A 42 -7.51 -5.19 22.34
N VAL A 43 -8.71 -4.69 21.99
CA VAL A 43 -9.10 -3.30 22.17
C VAL A 43 -10.42 -3.24 22.90
N ASN A 44 -10.45 -2.55 24.04
CA ASN A 44 -11.68 -2.29 24.77
C ASN A 44 -12.49 -1.19 24.09
N LEU A 45 -13.74 -1.51 23.71
CA LEU A 45 -14.69 -0.59 23.08
C LEU A 45 -15.88 -0.24 23.98
N GLY A 46 -15.87 -0.68 25.24
CA GLY A 46 -17.06 -0.61 26.11
C GLY A 46 -18.19 -1.57 25.76
N LEU A 47 -17.94 -2.55 24.88
CA LEU A 47 -18.85 -3.66 24.61
C LEU A 47 -18.65 -4.79 25.65
N GLU A 48 -19.52 -5.80 25.63
CA GLU A 48 -19.43 -6.94 26.56
C GLU A 48 -18.09 -7.67 26.54
N ARG A 49 -17.38 -7.61 25.40
CA ARG A 49 -16.09 -8.27 25.18
C ARG A 49 -15.14 -7.34 24.42
N ASP A 50 -13.85 -7.45 24.73
CA ASP A 50 -12.80 -6.76 23.98
C ASP A 50 -12.79 -7.20 22.51
N ALA A 51 -12.67 -6.22 21.62
CA ALA A 51 -12.61 -6.43 20.19
C ALA A 51 -11.20 -6.83 19.75
N PHE A 52 -11.11 -7.45 18.57
CA PHE A 52 -9.89 -8.03 18.04
C PHE A 52 -9.43 -7.28 16.78
N LEU A 53 -8.19 -6.77 16.80
CA LEU A 53 -7.56 -6.00 15.73
C LEU A 53 -6.32 -6.75 15.20
N TYR A 54 -6.26 -7.02 13.90
CA TYR A 54 -5.10 -7.63 13.25
C TYR A 54 -4.08 -6.59 12.81
N VAL A 55 -2.80 -6.95 12.74
CA VAL A 55 -1.71 -6.06 12.28
C VAL A 55 -1.98 -5.44 10.91
N THR A 56 -2.58 -6.20 9.98
CA THR A 56 -2.92 -5.72 8.63
C THR A 56 -4.02 -4.67 8.62
N ASP A 57 -4.77 -4.58 9.71
CA ASP A 57 -5.90 -3.69 9.89
C ASP A 57 -5.50 -2.42 10.68
N VAL A 58 -4.23 -2.27 11.09
CA VAL A 58 -3.71 -1.09 11.79
C VAL A 58 -3.12 -0.10 10.79
N ILE A 59 -3.49 1.17 10.91
CA ILE A 59 -2.83 2.27 10.19
C ILE A 59 -1.83 2.91 11.14
N SER A 60 -0.57 3.04 10.72
CA SER A 60 0.44 3.76 11.49
C SER A 60 0.15 5.25 11.38
N PRO A 61 0.02 6.00 12.49
CA PRO A 61 -0.13 7.46 12.40
C PRO A 61 1.07 8.13 11.70
N SER A 62 2.25 7.49 11.69
CA SER A 62 3.42 7.96 10.94
C SER A 62 3.28 7.86 9.41
N GLU A 63 2.38 7.02 8.89
CA GLU A 63 2.11 6.91 7.45
C GLU A 63 1.07 7.94 7.00
N ALA A 64 0.33 8.56 7.93
CA ALA A 64 -0.68 9.57 7.63
C ALA A 64 -0.14 11.01 7.60
N GLU A 65 1.09 11.25 8.06
CA GLU A 65 1.66 12.60 8.22
C GLU A 65 2.80 12.94 7.22
N LEU A 66 3.14 12.10 6.23
CA LEU A 66 4.33 12.33 5.38
C LEU A 66 4.12 12.10 3.86
N GLU A 67 2.94 12.39 3.32
CA GLU A 67 2.77 12.60 1.86
C GLU A 67 2.42 14.07 1.55
N ASP A 68 3.13 15.02 2.17
CA ASP A 68 3.28 16.40 1.68
C ASP A 68 4.78 16.65 1.39
N GLU A 69 5.40 15.80 0.58
CA GLU A 69 6.73 16.08 -0.01
C GLU A 69 6.52 16.78 -1.38
N ASP A 70 6.21 18.08 -1.35
CA ASP A 70 6.60 19.00 -2.43
C ASP A 70 8.14 19.13 -2.44
N GLU A 71 8.85 18.08 -2.85
CA GLU A 71 10.26 18.16 -3.18
C GLU A 71 10.42 17.99 -4.70
N GLU A 72 10.44 19.13 -5.41
CA GLU A 72 10.88 19.18 -6.81
C GLU A 72 12.25 18.49 -6.91
N PRO A 73 12.44 17.52 -7.82
CA PRO A 73 13.77 16.93 -7.99
C PRO A 73 14.70 18.00 -8.57
N ALA A 74 15.55 18.56 -7.72
CA ALA A 74 16.67 19.38 -8.14
C ALA A 74 17.61 18.52 -8.99
N ILE A 75 17.45 18.62 -10.31
CA ILE A 75 18.44 18.15 -11.28
C ILE A 75 19.75 18.85 -10.90
N PRO A 76 20.81 18.15 -10.45
CA PRO A 76 22.07 18.82 -10.22
C PRO A 76 22.55 19.38 -11.57
N PRO A 77 22.94 20.66 -11.67
CA PRO A 77 23.48 21.18 -12.92
C PRO A 77 24.71 20.36 -13.27
N THR A 78 24.64 19.68 -14.41
CA THR A 78 25.81 19.04 -15.00
C THR A 78 26.83 20.17 -15.21
N PRO A 79 28.05 20.09 -14.68
CA PRO A 79 29.03 21.14 -14.92
C PRO A 79 29.29 21.19 -16.42
N MET A 80 29.05 22.35 -17.02
CA MET A 80 29.49 22.62 -18.38
C MET A 80 31.00 22.50 -18.40
N ILE A 81 31.49 21.49 -19.11
CA ILE A 81 32.92 21.30 -19.35
C ILE A 81 33.28 22.36 -20.39
N ASP A 82 34.05 23.36 -19.98
CA ASP A 82 34.57 24.38 -20.88
C ASP A 82 35.39 23.71 -21.98
N ALA A 83 34.95 23.98 -23.21
CA ALA A 83 35.67 23.61 -24.41
C ALA A 83 36.86 24.55 -24.59
N ASP A 84 38.03 24.17 -24.07
CA ASP A 84 39.29 24.46 -24.75
C ASP A 84 40.39 23.50 -24.30
N GLU A 85 41.35 23.28 -25.20
CA GLU A 85 42.62 22.60 -24.98
C GLU A 85 42.68 21.08 -25.22
N ALA A 86 42.71 20.74 -26.52
CA ALA A 86 43.61 19.67 -26.99
C ALA A 86 45.05 20.23 -26.97
N PRO A 87 46.11 19.40 -26.76
CA PRO A 87 46.56 18.61 -27.90
C PRO A 87 47.26 17.27 -27.56
N ALA A 88 47.52 16.56 -28.67
CA ALA A 88 48.71 15.76 -28.97
C ALA A 88 48.63 14.23 -28.77
N ALA A 89 48.74 13.61 -29.95
CA ALA A 89 48.92 12.20 -30.21
C ALA A 89 50.28 11.64 -29.78
N THR A 90 50.36 10.33 -29.61
CA THR A 90 51.49 9.52 -30.08
C THR A 90 51.03 8.09 -30.39
N PRO A 91 51.34 7.52 -31.57
CA PRO A 91 50.99 6.15 -31.93
C PRO A 91 52.17 5.19 -31.66
N LEU A 92 51.89 3.92 -31.35
CA LEU A 92 52.85 2.86 -31.65
C LEU A 92 52.16 1.51 -31.84
N ALA A 93 52.61 0.83 -32.89
CA ALA A 93 52.05 -0.36 -33.50
C ALA A 93 52.87 -1.63 -33.16
N THR A 94 52.40 -2.76 -33.74
CA THR A 94 53.07 -4.05 -34.00
C THR A 94 53.17 -5.02 -32.82
N ASP A 95 53.08 -6.34 -32.97
CA ASP A 95 52.55 -7.29 -33.97
C ASP A 95 52.66 -8.68 -33.29
N THR A 96 51.90 -9.69 -33.73
CA THR A 96 52.37 -11.06 -34.10
C THR A 96 51.18 -12.05 -34.20
N GLU A 97 50.81 -12.36 -35.45
CA GLU A 97 50.60 -13.68 -36.10
C GLU A 97 50.01 -14.86 -35.29
N GLY A 98 49.09 -15.71 -35.76
CA GLY A 98 48.49 -15.98 -37.08
C GLY A 98 48.05 -17.45 -37.19
N LYS A 99 46.88 -17.75 -37.80
CA LYS A 99 46.61 -18.89 -38.73
C LYS A 99 45.12 -19.04 -39.15
N THR A 100 44.81 -18.46 -40.31
CA THR A 100 44.11 -19.02 -41.50
C THR A 100 43.04 -20.14 -41.41
N SER A 101 41.77 -19.76 -41.71
CA SER A 101 40.79 -20.15 -42.78
C SER A 101 40.64 -21.62 -43.30
N PRO A 102 39.53 -22.04 -44.00
CA PRO A 102 38.39 -21.27 -44.62
C PRO A 102 36.94 -21.86 -44.55
N ASN A 103 35.98 -21.05 -45.05
CA ASN A 103 34.51 -21.17 -45.32
C ASN A 103 34.15 -22.27 -46.38
N PRO A 104 32.89 -22.58 -46.85
CA PRO A 104 31.67 -21.74 -46.89
C PRO A 104 30.24 -22.37 -46.80
N ALA A 105 29.26 -21.46 -46.61
CA ALA A 105 28.01 -21.30 -47.39
C ALA A 105 26.65 -21.42 -46.66
N GLN A 106 25.76 -20.48 -47.06
CA GLN A 106 24.28 -20.42 -46.93
C GLN A 106 23.76 -19.77 -45.62
N THR A 107 23.51 -18.45 -45.58
CA THR A 107 22.33 -17.72 -46.11
C THR A 107 20.98 -18.27 -45.61
N HIS A 108 20.46 -17.71 -44.52
CA HIS A 108 19.09 -17.19 -44.48
C HIS A 108 18.88 -16.21 -43.31
N SER A 109 18.42 -15.03 -43.69
CA SER A 109 17.70 -13.97 -42.97
C SER A 109 16.99 -14.34 -41.66
N GLN A 110 17.21 -13.57 -40.59
CA GLN A 110 16.23 -12.60 -40.05
C GLN A 110 16.71 -11.99 -38.72
N ALA A 111 16.34 -10.74 -38.53
CA ALA A 111 16.84 -9.81 -37.55
C ALA A 111 16.58 -10.20 -36.08
N GLN A 112 17.59 -9.90 -35.26
CA GLN A 112 17.45 -9.67 -33.82
C GLN A 112 16.84 -8.27 -33.61
N SER A 113 15.80 -8.17 -32.79
CA SER A 113 15.75 -7.18 -31.70
C SER A 113 14.50 -7.41 -30.83
N SER A 114 14.70 -8.23 -29.80
CA SER A 114 14.29 -7.94 -28.42
C SER A 114 12.99 -7.16 -28.23
N GLY A 115 11.86 -7.88 -28.18
CA GLY A 115 10.66 -7.45 -27.48
C GLY A 115 10.94 -7.33 -25.97
N GLN A 116 11.64 -6.28 -25.58
CA GLN A 116 12.00 -5.96 -24.21
C GLN A 116 10.86 -5.12 -23.59
N GLN A 117 9.65 -5.68 -23.56
CA GLN A 117 8.47 -4.99 -23.04
C GLN A 117 7.52 -6.00 -22.36
N ARG A 118 8.09 -6.81 -21.46
CA ARG A 118 7.38 -7.73 -20.56
C ARG A 118 8.07 -7.78 -19.18
N ARG A 119 8.61 -6.65 -18.70
CA ARG A 119 9.36 -6.59 -17.42
C ARG A 119 8.93 -5.49 -16.45
N SER A 120 7.90 -4.70 -16.74
CA SER A 120 7.50 -3.58 -15.88
C SER A 120 6.30 -3.83 -14.96
N ASP A 121 5.61 -4.98 -15.04
CA ASP A 121 4.45 -5.25 -14.18
C ASP A 121 4.76 -6.05 -12.91
N ARG A 122 6.04 -6.32 -12.60
CA ARG A 122 6.47 -7.03 -11.37
C ARG A 122 7.22 -6.15 -10.38
N ARG A 123 7.04 -4.83 -10.46
CA ARG A 123 7.73 -3.86 -9.59
C ARG A 123 6.74 -2.94 -8.84
N ARG A 124 5.56 -3.45 -8.53
CA ARG A 124 4.57 -2.77 -7.66
C ARG A 124 4.11 -3.62 -6.47
N GLU A 125 4.83 -4.70 -6.19
CA GLU A 125 4.74 -5.47 -4.94
C GLU A 125 6.13 -5.52 -4.29
N GLN A 126 6.74 -4.35 -4.10
CA GLN A 126 7.69 -4.24 -3.00
C GLN A 126 6.82 -4.22 -1.74
N ALA A 127 6.53 -5.43 -1.24
CA ALA A 127 5.88 -5.65 0.04
C ALA A 127 6.58 -4.74 1.06
N ALA A 128 5.84 -3.75 1.55
CA ALA A 128 6.25 -3.01 2.73
C ALA A 128 6.70 -4.03 3.80
N PRO A 129 7.78 -3.76 4.54
CA PRO A 129 8.16 -4.64 5.64
C PRO A 129 6.92 -4.83 6.50
N THR A 130 6.51 -6.08 6.74
CA THR A 130 5.37 -6.40 7.59
C THR A 130 5.72 -5.95 9.01
N ALA A 131 5.40 -4.70 9.32
CA ALA A 131 5.64 -4.09 10.62
C ALA A 131 4.98 -4.97 11.68
N LYS A 132 5.67 -5.18 12.80
CA LYS A 132 5.16 -6.03 13.86
C LYS A 132 4.12 -5.28 14.68
N ILE A 133 3.11 -5.99 15.16
CA ILE A 133 2.06 -5.39 15.99
C ILE A 133 2.61 -4.65 17.23
N GLU A 134 3.74 -5.12 17.79
CA GLU A 134 4.41 -4.51 18.95
C GLU A 134 5.00 -3.13 18.65
N GLU A 135 5.36 -2.88 17.40
CA GLU A 135 5.94 -1.61 16.95
C GLU A 135 4.83 -0.60 16.63
N LEU A 136 3.65 -1.10 16.23
CA LEU A 136 2.50 -0.30 15.83
C LEU A 136 1.59 0.10 16.99
N LEU A 137 1.39 -0.78 17.96
CA LEU A 137 0.45 -0.58 19.06
C LEU A 137 1.06 -0.90 20.42
N LYS A 138 0.76 -0.06 21.40
CA LYS A 138 1.15 -0.25 22.80
C LYS A 138 -0.06 -0.45 23.69
N GLU A 139 0.11 -1.21 24.77
CA GLU A 139 -0.94 -1.34 25.79
C GLU A 139 -1.29 0.03 26.37
N GLY A 140 -2.59 0.29 26.53
CA GLY A 140 -3.12 1.58 26.96
C GLY A 140 -3.24 2.65 25.86
N GLN A 141 -2.70 2.43 24.65
CA GLN A 141 -2.84 3.35 23.52
C GLN A 141 -4.31 3.48 23.09
N GLU A 142 -4.72 4.68 22.72
CA GLU A 142 -6.05 4.92 22.15
C GLU A 142 -5.98 4.80 20.64
N VAL A 143 -6.97 4.13 20.04
CA VAL A 143 -7.05 3.90 18.60
C VAL A 143 -8.50 4.05 18.14
N VAL A 144 -8.69 4.72 17.01
CA VAL A 144 -10.01 4.81 16.37
C VAL A 144 -10.18 3.60 15.46
N VAL A 145 -11.32 2.90 15.61
CA VAL A 145 -11.58 1.64 14.92
C VAL A 145 -13.03 1.53 14.49
N GLN A 146 -13.27 0.83 13.39
CA GLN A 146 -14.58 0.48 12.89
C GLN A 146 -14.86 -1.01 13.07
N VAL A 147 -16.08 -1.36 13.47
CA VAL A 147 -16.49 -2.77 13.60
C VAL A 147 -16.82 -3.35 12.23
N VAL A 148 -16.12 -4.42 11.86
CA VAL A 148 -16.29 -5.14 10.59
C VAL A 148 -17.12 -6.41 10.77
N LYS A 149 -17.00 -7.08 11.92
CA LYS A 149 -17.81 -8.27 12.25
C LYS A 149 -18.31 -8.22 13.68
N GLU A 150 -19.55 -8.66 13.88
CA GLU A 150 -20.17 -8.78 15.19
C GLU A 150 -19.40 -9.72 16.14
N PRO A 151 -19.48 -9.48 17.46
CA PRO A 151 -19.00 -10.45 18.43
C PRO A 151 -19.77 -11.77 18.28
N LEU A 152 -19.05 -12.89 18.36
CA LEU A 152 -19.60 -14.22 18.16
C LEU A 152 -19.25 -15.11 19.35
N GLY A 153 -20.25 -15.46 20.15
CA GLY A 153 -20.11 -16.31 21.33
C GLY A 153 -19.13 -15.71 22.34
N THR A 154 -17.97 -16.35 22.51
CA THR A 154 -16.92 -15.89 23.42
C THR A 154 -15.90 -14.96 22.78
N LYS A 155 -15.94 -14.78 21.45
CA LYS A 155 -15.04 -13.90 20.71
C LYS A 155 -15.66 -12.52 20.59
N GLY A 156 -14.88 -11.48 20.89
CA GLY A 156 -15.29 -10.11 20.64
C GLY A 156 -15.38 -9.77 19.16
N ALA A 157 -15.83 -8.55 18.87
CA ALA A 157 -16.01 -8.05 17.51
C ALA A 157 -14.68 -7.99 16.74
N ARG A 158 -14.72 -8.20 15.42
CA ARG A 158 -13.55 -7.90 14.57
C ARG A 158 -13.60 -6.43 14.18
N ILE A 159 -12.47 -5.75 14.32
CA ILE A 159 -12.34 -4.32 14.07
C ILE A 159 -11.18 -4.02 13.13
N THR A 160 -11.23 -2.84 12.51
CA THR A 160 -10.16 -2.29 11.66
C THR A 160 -9.94 -0.82 11.96
N SER A 161 -8.71 -0.32 11.78
CA SER A 161 -8.39 1.11 11.78
C SER A 161 -8.60 1.76 10.41
N HIS A 162 -8.87 0.98 9.36
CA HIS A 162 -9.26 1.50 8.05
C HIS A 162 -10.74 1.91 8.05
N ILE A 163 -10.99 3.17 8.34
CA ILE A 163 -12.34 3.70 8.46
C ILE A 163 -12.94 3.93 7.07
N SER A 164 -14.12 3.37 6.82
CA SER A 164 -14.92 3.63 5.61
C SER A 164 -16.24 4.30 6.00
N LEU A 165 -16.55 5.41 5.33
CA LEU A 165 -17.77 6.20 5.52
C LEU A 165 -18.61 6.17 4.24
N PRO A 166 -19.45 5.14 4.05
CA PRO A 166 -20.23 5.02 2.82
C PRO A 166 -21.27 6.13 2.73
N GLY A 167 -21.24 6.87 1.63
CA GLY A 167 -22.26 7.83 1.21
C GLY A 167 -23.16 7.25 0.13
N ARG A 168 -24.16 8.03 -0.30
CA ARG A 168 -25.09 7.62 -1.37
C ARG A 168 -24.39 7.34 -2.70
N PHE A 169 -23.27 8.02 -2.97
CA PHE A 169 -22.61 8.01 -4.29
C PHE A 169 -21.13 7.63 -4.25
N LEU A 170 -20.55 7.49 -3.06
CA LEU A 170 -19.11 7.33 -2.86
C LEU A 170 -18.84 6.53 -1.59
N VAL A 171 -17.73 5.80 -1.61
CA VAL A 171 -17.17 5.07 -0.48
C VAL A 171 -15.66 5.27 -0.52
#